data_AF-A0AAY4D604-F1
#
_entry.id   AF-A0AAY4D604-F1
#
_cell.length_a   1.000
_cell.length_b   1.000
_cell.length_c   1.000
_cell.angle_alpha   90.00
_cell.angle_beta   90.00
_cell.angle_gamma   90.00
#
_symmetry.space_group_name_H-M   'P 1'
#
loop_
_entity.id
_entity.type
_entity.pdbx_description
1 polymer ?
#
loop_
_entity_poly.entity_id
_entity_poly.type
_entity_poly.pdbx_seq_one_letter_code
_entity_poly.pdbx_strand_id
1 'polypeptide(L)'
;MTANARLSQEPCVIGTSSEAMQKQASGAHHRMCSITRESARLFLRRNTFVLFTVAAVALGVVLGFGLRPYKLSIREVKYFSFPGELLMRMLQMLVLPLIVSSLVTGISSLDSKASGKMGVWAVIYYMVTTFIAVFIGIIMVVIIRPGKGNRDSPVSSSGNIEPVQAADAFLDLIRNMFPPNLVEACFKQYKTVYKKTVFTKNMTIALNMTDANITESNSTSNLTQVLQTIQETVEEMVPMPGSSGGVNALGLVVFSMCFGLVIGNMKQQGHALREFFDSLNNAIMHLVSIIIWYAPVGILFLIAGKIVEMKDLAEVGGQLGMYTVSVIVGLLFHGLVVLPLLYFLVTRKNPYSFIGGLLQALITALGTSSSSATLPITFRCLEENNHVDKRVTRFVLPVGATINMDGTALYEAVAAIFIAQVNNMELDFGQILTISITATAASIGAAGIPQAGLVTMVIVLTSVGLPTEDITLIIAVDWFLDRLRTTTNVLGDSLGAGIVEHLSRQDLQNQDAEIGNSVIEESEKMYQLISNDNDIMKHRNSETTM
;
A
#
# COMPACT_ATOMS: atom_id res chain seq x y z
N MET A 1 13.55 74.70 26.98
CA MET A 1 12.08 74.56 27.07
C MET A 1 11.80 73.26 27.79
N THR A 2 11.27 73.41 28.99
CA THR A 2 11.11 72.40 30.04
C THR A 2 9.89 71.52 29.80
N ALA A 3 10.06 70.23 30.05
CA ALA A 3 8.98 69.25 30.16
C ALA A 3 8.42 69.25 31.59
N ASN A 4 7.08 69.25 31.76
CA ASN A 4 6.41 68.53 32.85
C ASN A 4 4.86 68.42 32.71
N ALA A 5 4.41 67.17 32.68
CA ALA A 5 3.26 66.50 33.33
C ALA A 5 1.91 67.22 33.67
N ARG A 6 0.81 66.53 33.32
CA ARG A 6 -0.31 66.05 34.19
C ARG A 6 -1.26 65.14 33.34
N LEU A 7 -1.26 63.81 33.53
CA LEU A 7 -2.12 62.99 34.40
C LEU A 7 -3.64 63.10 34.13
N SER A 8 -4.19 62.08 33.47
CA SER A 8 -5.56 61.58 33.71
C SER A 8 -5.50 60.07 33.92
N GLN A 9 -5.77 59.65 35.15
CA GLN A 9 -5.96 58.26 35.55
C GLN A 9 -7.33 57.78 35.03
N GLU A 10 -7.37 56.64 34.34
CA GLU A 10 -8.59 55.85 34.19
C GLU A 10 -8.42 54.50 34.89
N PRO A 11 -9.48 53.99 35.56
CA PRO A 11 -9.38 52.84 36.44
C PRO A 11 -9.30 51.52 35.66
N CYS A 12 -8.45 50.62 36.15
CA CYS A 12 -8.37 49.23 35.71
C CYS A 12 -9.65 48.50 36.16
N VAL A 13 -10.62 48.37 35.26
CA VAL A 13 -11.79 47.51 35.47
C VAL A 13 -11.41 46.08 35.11
N ILE A 14 -11.24 45.26 36.15
CA ILE A 14 -11.07 43.81 36.04
C ILE A 14 -12.40 43.21 35.60
N GLY A 15 -12.59 43.09 34.27
CA GLY A 15 -13.71 42.37 33.68
C GLY A 15 -13.56 40.86 33.96
N THR A 16 -14.54 40.30 34.67
CA THR A 16 -14.60 38.86 34.99
C THR A 16 -14.54 37.98 33.74
N SER A 17 -13.83 36.84 33.80
CA SER A 17 -13.64 35.90 32.68
C SER A 17 -14.95 35.41 32.04
N SER A 18 -16.07 35.55 32.75
CA SER A 18 -17.41 35.21 32.27
C SER A 18 -17.87 36.09 31.10
N GLU A 19 -17.56 37.40 31.09
CA GLU A 19 -18.01 38.30 30.01
C GLU A 19 -17.19 38.12 28.72
N ALA A 20 -15.90 37.81 28.86
CA ALA A 20 -15.04 37.47 27.72
C ALA A 20 -15.45 36.12 27.10
N MET A 21 -15.76 35.12 27.94
CA MET A 21 -16.29 33.83 27.47
C MET A 21 -17.68 33.98 26.84
N GLN A 22 -18.54 34.85 27.35
CA GLN A 22 -19.88 35.07 26.81
C GLN A 22 -19.87 35.86 25.49
N LYS A 23 -18.94 36.81 25.30
CA LYS A 23 -18.67 37.44 23.99
C LYS A 23 -18.09 36.45 22.97
N GLN A 24 -17.20 35.55 23.39
CA GLN A 24 -16.61 34.53 22.52
C GLN A 24 -17.63 33.44 22.14
N ALA A 25 -18.51 33.07 23.08
CA ALA A 25 -19.65 32.17 22.86
C ALA A 25 -20.72 32.80 21.96
N SER A 26 -21.04 34.10 22.15
CA SER A 26 -21.94 34.85 21.27
C SER A 26 -21.40 34.98 19.84
N GLY A 27 -20.08 35.15 19.67
CA GLY A 27 -19.42 35.17 18.36
C GLY A 27 -19.33 33.79 17.69
N ALA A 28 -19.30 32.71 18.47
CA ALA A 28 -19.37 31.33 17.96
C ALA A 28 -20.81 30.95 17.57
N HIS A 29 -21.81 31.37 18.35
CA HIS A 29 -23.23 31.15 18.05
C HIS A 29 -23.66 31.84 16.74
N HIS A 30 -23.10 33.01 16.44
CA HIS A 30 -23.36 33.73 15.19
C HIS A 30 -22.62 33.14 13.97
N ARG A 31 -21.52 32.39 14.18
CA ARG A 31 -20.86 31.61 13.10
C ARG A 31 -21.53 30.26 12.82
N MET A 32 -22.24 29.70 13.80
CA MET A 32 -22.99 28.45 13.63
C MET A 32 -24.36 28.64 12.98
N CYS A 33 -24.87 29.88 12.90
CA CYS A 33 -26.23 30.16 12.45
C CYS A 33 -26.29 31.00 11.16
N SER A 34 -25.68 30.50 10.08
CA SER A 34 -26.22 30.64 8.72
C SER A 34 -25.49 29.69 7.77
N ILE A 35 -25.92 28.42 7.71
CA ILE A 35 -25.59 27.57 6.57
C ILE A 35 -26.35 28.14 5.38
N THR A 36 -25.72 29.06 4.66
CA THR A 36 -26.29 29.67 3.46
C THR A 36 -26.42 28.59 2.38
N ARG A 37 -27.50 28.65 1.60
CA ARG A 37 -27.76 27.71 0.48
C ARG A 37 -26.58 27.65 -0.51
N GLU A 38 -25.83 28.75 -0.63
CA GLU A 38 -24.60 28.84 -1.42
C GLU A 38 -23.43 28.06 -0.82
N SER A 39 -23.21 28.14 0.49
CA SER A 39 -22.18 27.36 1.19
C SER A 39 -22.46 25.86 1.11
N ALA A 40 -23.73 25.46 1.21
CA ALA A 40 -24.15 24.08 0.97
C ALA A 40 -23.89 23.66 -0.49
N ARG A 41 -24.23 24.50 -1.48
CA ARG A 41 -24.00 24.21 -2.91
C ARG A 41 -22.51 24.11 -3.26
N LEU A 42 -21.67 24.94 -2.65
CA LEU A 42 -20.21 24.88 -2.77
C LEU A 42 -19.63 23.62 -2.15
N PHE A 43 -20.11 23.23 -0.96
CA PHE A 43 -19.75 21.98 -0.31
C PHE A 43 -20.16 20.76 -1.15
N LEU A 44 -21.39 20.75 -1.66
CA LEU A 44 -21.92 19.72 -2.57
C LEU A 44 -21.06 19.58 -3.82
N ARG A 45 -20.72 20.69 -4.49
CA ARG A 45 -19.84 20.67 -5.67
C ARG A 45 -18.44 20.13 -5.36
N ARG A 46 -17.85 20.54 -4.24
CA ARG A 46 -16.48 20.16 -3.87
C ARG A 46 -16.36 18.70 -3.43
N ASN A 47 -17.43 18.14 -2.87
CA ASN A 47 -17.47 16.74 -2.40
C ASN A 47 -18.37 15.84 -3.28
N THR A 48 -18.63 16.25 -4.53
CA THR A 48 -19.57 15.56 -5.44
C THR A 48 -19.25 14.07 -5.59
N PHE A 49 -17.97 13.74 -5.80
CA PHE A 49 -17.53 12.34 -5.98
C PHE A 49 -17.82 11.49 -4.75
N VAL A 50 -17.41 11.97 -3.57
CA VAL A 50 -17.66 11.29 -2.29
C VAL A 50 -19.15 11.12 -2.02
N LEU A 51 -19.95 12.14 -2.33
CA LEU A 51 -21.39 12.06 -2.14
C LEU A 51 -22.02 11.02 -3.07
N PHE A 52 -21.57 10.95 -4.33
CA PHE A 52 -22.04 9.94 -5.27
C PHE A 52 -21.65 8.53 -4.89
N THR A 53 -20.44 8.29 -4.38
CA THR A 53 -20.02 6.95 -3.92
C THR A 53 -20.79 6.51 -2.68
N VAL A 54 -20.98 7.39 -1.69
CA VAL A 54 -21.79 7.07 -0.51
C VAL A 54 -23.25 6.83 -0.88
N ALA A 55 -23.83 7.66 -1.76
CA ALA A 55 -25.18 7.44 -2.27
C ALA A 55 -25.29 6.14 -3.06
N ALA A 56 -24.32 5.80 -3.89
CA ALA A 56 -24.27 4.55 -4.64
C ALA A 56 -24.20 3.32 -3.73
N VAL A 57 -23.40 3.36 -2.66
CA VAL A 57 -23.34 2.29 -1.65
C VAL A 57 -24.70 2.14 -0.97
N ALA A 58 -25.29 3.24 -0.48
CA ALA A 58 -26.59 3.20 0.18
C ALA A 58 -27.70 2.67 -0.75
N LEU A 59 -27.76 3.17 -2.00
CA LEU A 59 -28.71 2.71 -3.00
C LEU A 59 -28.47 1.25 -3.40
N GLY A 60 -27.21 0.82 -3.53
CA GLY A 60 -26.85 -0.56 -3.83
C GLY A 60 -27.28 -1.52 -2.73
N VAL A 61 -27.10 -1.13 -1.46
CA VAL A 61 -27.60 -1.89 -0.31
C VAL A 61 -29.13 -1.99 -0.35
N VAL A 62 -29.83 -0.85 -0.48
CA VAL A 62 -31.31 -0.84 -0.54
C VAL A 62 -31.83 -1.68 -1.70
N LEU A 63 -31.23 -1.56 -2.88
CA LEU A 63 -31.61 -2.30 -4.07
C LEU A 63 -31.33 -3.80 -3.92
N GLY A 64 -30.18 -4.18 -3.37
CA GLY A 64 -29.82 -5.58 -3.10
C GLY A 64 -30.81 -6.26 -2.14
N PHE A 65 -31.13 -5.60 -1.03
CA PHE A 65 -32.16 -6.08 -0.09
C PHE A 65 -33.56 -6.14 -0.72
N GLY A 66 -33.90 -5.14 -1.55
CA GLY A 66 -35.17 -5.09 -2.27
C GLY A 66 -35.34 -6.19 -3.32
N LEU A 67 -34.25 -6.62 -3.98
CA LEU A 67 -34.26 -7.67 -5.01
C LEU A 67 -34.17 -9.09 -4.44
N ARG A 68 -33.61 -9.25 -3.24
CA ARG A 68 -33.47 -10.55 -2.56
C ARG A 68 -34.75 -11.39 -2.45
N PRO A 69 -35.94 -10.85 -2.08
CA PRO A 69 -37.16 -11.66 -1.97
C PRO A 69 -37.65 -12.24 -3.30
N TYR A 70 -37.22 -11.69 -4.44
CA TYR A 70 -37.65 -12.13 -5.77
C TYR A 70 -36.98 -13.43 -6.25
N LYS A 71 -36.01 -13.99 -5.49
CA LYS A 71 -35.30 -15.25 -5.79
C LYS A 71 -34.83 -15.37 -7.26
N LEU A 72 -34.10 -14.36 -7.71
CA LEU A 72 -33.52 -14.31 -9.05
C LEU A 72 -32.64 -15.54 -9.35
N SER A 73 -32.67 -16.00 -10.59
CA SER A 73 -31.77 -17.06 -11.08
C SER A 73 -30.32 -16.55 -11.14
N ILE A 74 -29.34 -17.46 -11.00
CA ILE A 74 -27.89 -17.15 -11.10
C ILE A 74 -27.57 -16.38 -12.39
N ARG A 75 -28.26 -16.71 -13.50
CA ARG A 75 -28.07 -16.01 -14.78
C ARG A 75 -28.55 -14.56 -14.73
N GLU A 76 -29.69 -14.33 -14.09
CA GLU A 76 -30.28 -12.99 -13.97
C GLU A 76 -29.45 -12.12 -13.02
N VAL A 77 -28.93 -12.69 -11.94
CA VAL A 77 -27.99 -12.01 -11.03
C VAL A 77 -26.71 -11.60 -11.77
N LYS A 78 -26.18 -12.46 -12.66
CA LYS A 78 -25.02 -12.09 -13.50
C LYS A 78 -25.33 -10.94 -14.44
N TYR A 79 -26.48 -10.94 -15.12
CA TYR A 79 -26.87 -9.83 -15.99
C TYR A 79 -27.10 -8.53 -15.23
N PHE A 80 -27.72 -8.63 -14.04
CA PHE A 80 -27.93 -7.48 -13.16
C PHE A 80 -26.61 -6.89 -12.65
N SER A 81 -25.63 -7.74 -12.32
CA SER A 81 -24.32 -7.33 -11.77
C SER A 81 -23.33 -6.88 -12.85
N PHE A 82 -23.69 -6.94 -14.14
CA PHE A 82 -22.81 -6.66 -15.26
C PHE A 82 -22.13 -5.28 -15.23
N PRO A 83 -22.80 -4.17 -14.85
CA PRO A 83 -22.12 -2.88 -14.70
C PRO A 83 -21.00 -2.92 -13.63
N GLY A 84 -21.18 -3.72 -12.59
CA GLY A 84 -20.16 -4.00 -11.59
C GLY A 84 -18.99 -4.81 -12.15
N GLU A 85 -19.27 -5.85 -12.93
CA GLU A 85 -18.24 -6.63 -13.64
C GLU A 85 -17.41 -5.75 -14.59
N LEU A 86 -18.08 -4.85 -15.32
CA LEU A 86 -17.41 -3.91 -16.23
C LEU A 86 -16.43 -3.01 -15.48
N LEU A 87 -16.82 -2.49 -14.31
CA LEU A 87 -15.92 -1.72 -13.44
C LEU A 87 -14.68 -2.54 -13.08
N MET A 88 -14.85 -3.79 -12.64
CA MET A 88 -13.72 -4.66 -12.27
C MET A 88 -12.79 -4.92 -13.46
N ARG A 89 -13.32 -5.16 -14.65
CA ARG A 89 -12.51 -5.35 -15.87
C ARG A 89 -11.73 -4.09 -16.24
N MET A 90 -12.36 -2.91 -16.14
CA MET A 90 -11.68 -1.64 -16.40
C MET A 90 -10.53 -1.38 -15.42
N LEU A 91 -10.72 -1.69 -14.14
CA LEU A 91 -9.66 -1.59 -13.13
C LEU A 91 -8.53 -2.60 -13.42
N GLN A 92 -8.84 -3.87 -13.69
CA GLN A 92 -7.87 -4.91 -14.01
C GLN A 92 -7.03 -4.59 -15.26
N MET A 93 -7.64 -3.95 -16.26
CA MET A 93 -6.94 -3.51 -17.48
C MET A 93 -5.83 -2.50 -17.18
N LEU A 94 -6.01 -1.63 -16.19
CA LEU A 94 -5.03 -0.59 -15.83
C LEU A 94 -3.93 -1.10 -14.89
N VAL A 95 -4.14 -2.22 -14.19
CA VAL A 95 -3.16 -2.79 -13.25
C VAL A 95 -1.79 -2.96 -13.92
N LEU A 96 -1.73 -3.67 -15.05
CA LEU A 96 -0.47 -4.01 -15.71
C LEU A 96 0.37 -2.78 -16.12
N PRO A 97 -0.16 -1.82 -16.92
CA PRO A 97 0.63 -0.67 -17.34
C PRO A 97 0.94 0.28 -16.18
N LEU A 98 0.07 0.36 -15.17
CA LEU A 98 0.30 1.18 -13.98
C LEU A 98 1.46 0.63 -13.15
N ILE A 99 1.49 -0.68 -12.84
CA ILE A 99 2.58 -1.29 -12.07
C ILE A 99 3.93 -0.99 -12.73
N VAL A 100 4.04 -1.28 -14.03
CA VAL A 100 5.32 -1.15 -14.73
C VAL A 100 5.76 0.31 -14.78
N SER A 101 4.87 1.23 -15.15
CA SER A 101 5.22 2.65 -15.28
C SER A 101 5.44 3.34 -13.93
N SER A 102 4.57 3.12 -12.95
CA SER A 102 4.68 3.69 -11.60
C SER A 102 5.94 3.22 -10.87
N LEU A 103 6.25 1.91 -10.91
CA LEU A 103 7.45 1.39 -10.23
C LEU A 103 8.74 1.85 -10.90
N VAL A 104 8.81 1.82 -12.24
CA VAL A 104 10.00 2.28 -12.96
C VAL A 104 10.22 3.77 -12.70
N THR A 105 9.19 4.61 -12.77
CA THR A 105 9.30 6.04 -12.50
C THR A 105 9.63 6.32 -11.03
N GLY A 106 8.94 5.66 -10.10
CA GLY A 106 9.16 5.81 -8.66
C GLY A 106 10.60 5.48 -8.27
N ILE A 107 11.13 4.37 -8.77
CA ILE A 107 12.46 3.88 -8.39
C ILE A 107 13.58 4.58 -9.18
N SER A 108 13.35 4.91 -10.46
CA SER A 108 14.31 5.70 -11.23
C SER A 108 14.40 7.16 -10.78
N SER A 109 13.41 7.64 -10.02
CA SER A 109 13.44 8.97 -9.39
C SER A 109 14.41 9.09 -8.23
N LEU A 110 14.77 7.96 -7.62
CA LEU A 110 15.74 7.86 -6.56
C LEU A 110 17.15 7.94 -7.17
N ASP A 111 17.70 9.15 -7.25
CA ASP A 111 19.07 9.36 -7.74
C ASP A 111 20.07 8.85 -6.70
N SER A 112 20.80 7.77 -7.00
CA SER A 112 21.75 7.14 -6.07
C SER A 112 22.98 8.01 -5.74
N LYS A 113 23.27 9.06 -6.53
CA LYS A 113 24.38 9.99 -6.28
C LYS A 113 23.94 11.41 -5.91
N ALA A 114 22.82 11.91 -6.43
CA ALA A 114 22.30 13.23 -6.05
C ALA A 114 21.45 13.22 -4.78
N SER A 115 20.82 12.09 -4.41
CA SER A 115 20.01 12.00 -3.18
C SER A 115 20.83 11.91 -1.89
N GLY A 116 22.16 11.82 -1.99
CA GLY A 116 23.08 11.72 -0.86
C GLY A 116 22.71 10.59 0.13
N LYS A 117 23.15 10.74 1.39
CA LYS A 117 22.73 9.84 2.48
C LYS A 117 21.25 10.00 2.85
N MET A 118 20.64 11.17 2.59
CA MET A 118 19.26 11.46 2.95
C MET A 118 18.27 10.53 2.24
N GLY A 119 18.48 10.28 0.94
CA GLY A 119 17.62 9.38 0.17
C GLY A 119 17.71 7.93 0.62
N VAL A 120 18.91 7.47 1.01
CA VAL A 120 19.10 6.11 1.55
C VAL A 120 18.32 5.95 2.86
N TRP A 121 18.39 6.92 3.76
CA TRP A 121 17.62 6.89 5.00
C TRP A 121 16.10 6.89 4.75
N ALA A 122 15.62 7.68 3.79
CA ALA A 122 14.20 7.69 3.41
C ALA A 122 13.73 6.33 2.89
N VAL A 123 14.48 5.71 1.97
CA VAL A 123 14.13 4.39 1.42
C VAL A 123 14.17 3.30 2.50
N ILE A 124 15.20 3.30 3.36
CA ILE A 124 15.28 2.35 4.48
C ILE A 124 14.07 2.52 5.40
N TYR A 125 13.73 3.76 5.76
CA TYR A 125 12.57 4.04 6.59
C TYR A 125 11.29 3.49 5.96
N TYR A 126 11.00 3.80 4.69
CA TYR A 126 9.80 3.35 3.99
C TYR A 126 9.69 1.82 3.90
N MET A 127 10.78 1.14 3.56
CA MET A 127 10.78 -0.32 3.49
C MET A 127 10.53 -0.95 4.86
N VAL A 128 11.12 -0.39 5.93
CA VAL A 128 10.96 -0.90 7.29
C VAL A 128 9.55 -0.64 7.82
N THR A 129 8.99 0.56 7.66
CA THR A 129 7.64 0.88 8.15
C THR A 129 6.59 0.06 7.42
N THR A 130 6.70 -0.06 6.10
CA THR A 130 5.74 -0.82 5.30
C THR A 130 5.76 -2.30 5.68
N PHE A 131 6.95 -2.88 5.85
CA PHE A 131 7.09 -4.28 6.29
C PHE A 131 6.52 -4.51 7.70
N ILE A 132 6.75 -3.57 8.63
CA ILE A 132 6.15 -3.62 9.96
C ILE A 132 4.62 -3.51 9.89
N ALA A 133 4.08 -2.64 9.03
CA ALA A 133 2.64 -2.47 8.83
C ALA A 133 1.98 -3.75 8.32
N VAL A 134 2.58 -4.40 7.33
CA VAL A 134 2.13 -5.70 6.80
C VAL A 134 2.14 -6.76 7.89
N PHE A 135 3.22 -6.85 8.66
CA PHE A 135 3.34 -7.84 9.74
C PHE A 135 2.27 -7.63 10.83
N ILE A 136 1.98 -6.37 11.20
CA ILE A 136 0.88 -6.03 12.10
C ILE A 136 -0.46 -6.47 11.50
N GLY A 137 -0.69 -6.21 10.22
CA GLY A 137 -1.90 -6.65 9.52
C GLY A 137 -2.10 -8.15 9.60
N ILE A 138 -1.05 -8.93 9.26
CA ILE A 138 -1.06 -10.40 9.33
C ILE A 138 -1.34 -10.88 10.76
N ILE A 139 -0.68 -10.30 11.77
CA ILE A 139 -0.93 -10.66 13.18
C ILE A 139 -2.39 -10.39 13.56
N MET A 140 -2.91 -9.20 13.25
CA MET A 140 -4.28 -8.81 13.61
C MET A 140 -5.31 -9.74 12.99
N VAL A 141 -5.20 -10.04 11.70
CA VAL A 141 -6.18 -10.90 11.01
C VAL A 141 -6.08 -12.37 11.40
N VAL A 142 -4.89 -12.87 11.77
CA VAL A 142 -4.70 -14.25 12.24
C VAL A 142 -5.22 -14.42 13.68
N ILE A 143 -5.14 -13.38 14.51
CA ILE A 143 -5.69 -13.37 15.88
C ILE A 143 -7.21 -13.23 15.85
N ILE A 144 -7.73 -12.22 15.13
CA ILE A 144 -9.17 -11.91 15.12
C ILE A 144 -9.96 -12.93 14.29
N ARG A 145 -9.37 -13.46 13.22
CA ARG A 145 -9.98 -14.43 12.28
C ARG A 145 -11.35 -14.00 11.76
N PRO A 146 -11.47 -12.80 11.14
CA PRO A 146 -12.76 -12.23 10.76
C PRO A 146 -13.56 -13.07 9.75
N GLY A 147 -12.91 -13.93 8.95
CA GLY A 147 -13.60 -14.75 7.95
C GLY A 147 -14.11 -16.10 8.46
N LYS A 148 -13.75 -16.52 9.70
CA LYS A 148 -14.31 -17.73 10.31
C LYS A 148 -15.55 -17.35 11.09
N GLY A 149 -16.73 -17.53 10.48
CA GLY A 149 -18.03 -17.33 11.14
C GLY A 149 -18.14 -18.16 12.43
N ASN A 150 -19.06 -17.77 13.31
CA ASN A 150 -19.37 -18.56 14.50
C ASN A 150 -19.83 -19.95 14.01
N ARG A 151 -19.02 -20.97 14.29
CA ARG A 151 -19.15 -22.34 13.74
C ARG A 151 -20.58 -22.85 13.84
N ASP A 152 -21.15 -23.30 12.70
CA ASP A 152 -22.08 -24.44 12.57
C ASP A 152 -22.70 -24.63 11.16
N SER A 153 -22.21 -23.95 10.11
CA SER A 153 -22.65 -24.22 8.72
C SER A 153 -21.53 -24.80 7.86
N PRO A 154 -21.62 -26.06 7.41
CA PRO A 154 -20.71 -26.58 6.40
C PRO A 154 -21.10 -25.96 5.05
N VAL A 155 -20.55 -24.78 4.75
CA VAL A 155 -20.64 -24.25 3.39
C VAL A 155 -19.81 -25.16 2.50
N SER A 156 -20.51 -25.81 1.58
CA SER A 156 -19.99 -26.79 0.62
C SER A 156 -18.69 -26.34 -0.03
N SER A 157 -17.61 -27.10 0.21
CA SER A 157 -16.35 -27.04 -0.52
C SER A 157 -16.59 -27.14 -2.02
N SER A 158 -16.34 -26.06 -2.75
CA SER A 158 -16.10 -26.10 -4.19
C SER A 158 -14.64 -25.72 -4.43
N GLY A 159 -13.75 -26.67 -4.14
CA GLY A 159 -12.32 -26.52 -4.40
C GLY A 159 -11.50 -27.53 -3.60
N ASN A 160 -11.37 -28.76 -4.11
CA ASN A 160 -10.28 -29.64 -3.70
C ASN A 160 -8.98 -29.01 -4.22
N ILE A 161 -8.38 -28.12 -3.44
CA ILE A 161 -7.02 -27.67 -3.67
C ILE A 161 -6.14 -28.78 -3.12
N GLU A 162 -5.43 -29.50 -4.00
CA GLU A 162 -4.44 -30.47 -3.58
C GLU A 162 -3.44 -29.79 -2.63
N PRO A 163 -3.13 -30.39 -1.47
CA PRO A 163 -2.25 -29.77 -0.49
C PRO A 163 -0.86 -29.60 -1.12
N VAL A 164 -0.52 -28.36 -1.47
CA VAL A 164 0.80 -28.00 -1.96
C VAL A 164 1.75 -28.07 -0.78
N GLN A 165 2.88 -28.76 -0.96
CA GLN A 165 3.92 -28.78 0.06
C GLN A 165 4.50 -27.36 0.21
N ALA A 166 4.66 -26.89 1.45
CA ALA A 166 5.16 -25.54 1.75
C ALA A 166 6.46 -25.18 1.00
N ALA A 167 7.32 -26.18 0.81
CA ALA A 167 8.55 -26.05 0.04
C ALA A 167 8.29 -25.69 -1.43
N ASP A 168 7.33 -26.36 -2.08
CA ASP A 168 6.98 -26.09 -3.49
C ASP A 168 6.33 -24.72 -3.65
N ALA A 169 5.50 -24.29 -2.70
CA ALA A 169 4.93 -22.93 -2.69
C ALA A 169 6.02 -21.85 -2.57
N PHE A 170 7.02 -22.07 -1.71
CA PHE A 170 8.17 -21.17 -1.59
C PHE A 170 9.06 -21.17 -2.84
N LEU A 171 9.27 -22.34 -3.46
CA LEU A 171 10.02 -22.42 -4.72
C LEU A 171 9.26 -21.74 -5.87
N ASP A 172 7.94 -21.88 -5.91
CA ASP A 172 7.08 -21.20 -6.89
C ASP A 172 7.10 -19.68 -6.72
N LEU A 173 7.16 -19.18 -5.48
CA LEU A 173 7.37 -17.76 -5.20
C LEU A 173 8.67 -17.26 -5.88
N ILE A 174 9.79 -17.94 -5.64
CA ILE A 174 11.09 -17.56 -6.24
C ILE A 174 11.05 -17.67 -7.76
N ARG A 175 10.47 -18.73 -8.32
CA ARG A 175 10.32 -18.90 -9.78
C ARG A 175 9.49 -17.77 -10.39
N ASN A 176 8.43 -17.34 -9.71
CA ASN A 176 7.60 -16.24 -10.17
C ASN A 176 8.29 -14.86 -10.05
N MET A 177 9.26 -14.66 -9.14
CA MET A 177 10.08 -13.44 -9.10
C MET A 177 10.94 -13.25 -10.36
N PHE A 178 11.34 -14.34 -11.02
CA PHE A 178 12.19 -14.33 -12.21
C PHE A 178 11.52 -15.05 -13.38
N PRO A 179 10.49 -14.43 -14.02
CA PRO A 179 9.77 -15.07 -15.11
C PRO A 179 10.70 -15.31 -16.32
N PRO A 180 10.57 -16.44 -17.02
CA PRO A 180 11.40 -16.74 -18.20
C PRO A 180 11.12 -15.80 -19.38
N ASN A 181 9.92 -15.19 -19.41
CA ASN A 181 9.52 -14.25 -20.44
C ASN A 181 8.60 -13.16 -19.84
N LEU A 182 8.93 -11.88 -20.07
CA LEU A 182 8.17 -10.74 -19.55
C LEU A 182 6.79 -10.59 -20.19
N VAL A 183 6.67 -10.87 -21.49
CA VAL A 183 5.37 -10.82 -22.19
C VAL A 183 4.47 -11.93 -21.69
N GLU A 184 5.01 -13.13 -21.46
CA GLU A 184 4.26 -14.24 -20.88
C GLU A 184 3.83 -13.93 -19.44
N ALA A 185 4.69 -13.28 -18.65
CA ALA A 185 4.36 -12.85 -17.29
C ALA A 185 3.15 -11.91 -17.22
N CYS A 186 2.80 -11.22 -18.31
CA CYS A 186 1.61 -10.36 -18.36
C CYS A 186 0.29 -11.13 -18.33
N PHE A 187 0.27 -12.45 -18.59
CA PHE A 187 -0.98 -13.23 -18.64
C PHE A 187 -0.89 -14.67 -18.12
N LYS A 188 0.30 -15.15 -17.75
CA LYS A 188 0.53 -16.44 -17.11
C LYS A 188 1.45 -16.33 -15.90
N GLN A 189 1.23 -17.21 -14.94
CA GLN A 189 2.09 -17.39 -13.77
C GLN A 189 2.50 -18.86 -13.61
N TYR A 190 3.68 -19.10 -13.04
CA TYR A 190 4.19 -20.44 -12.77
C TYR A 190 3.44 -21.04 -11.58
N LYS A 191 3.02 -22.29 -11.70
CA LYS A 191 2.40 -23.05 -10.62
C LYS A 191 2.82 -24.52 -10.72
N THR A 192 3.37 -25.06 -9.64
CA THR A 192 3.67 -26.49 -9.55
C THR A 192 2.37 -27.29 -9.54
N VAL A 193 2.28 -28.27 -10.43
CA VAL A 193 1.14 -29.19 -10.53
C VAL A 193 1.66 -30.59 -10.17
N TYR A 194 0.98 -31.26 -9.24
CA TYR A 194 1.30 -32.62 -8.90
C TYR A 194 0.66 -33.56 -9.92
N LYS A 195 1.44 -34.52 -10.40
CA LYS A 195 0.90 -35.65 -11.14
C LYS A 195 1.32 -36.92 -10.41
N LYS A 196 0.35 -37.81 -10.25
CA LYS A 196 0.63 -39.17 -9.80
C LYS A 196 1.46 -39.89 -10.86
N THR A 197 2.71 -40.19 -10.53
CA THR A 197 3.57 -41.02 -11.37
C THR A 197 3.72 -42.37 -10.69
N VAL A 198 3.41 -43.42 -11.42
CA VAL A 198 3.51 -44.81 -10.92
C VAL A 198 4.92 -45.30 -11.20
N PHE A 199 5.69 -45.56 -10.15
CA PHE A 199 7.00 -46.21 -10.26
C PHE A 199 6.86 -47.68 -9.90
N THR A 200 7.34 -48.56 -10.77
CA THR A 200 7.44 -50.00 -10.46
C THR A 200 8.75 -50.24 -9.72
N LYS A 201 8.68 -50.49 -8.41
CA LYS A 201 9.87 -50.87 -7.64
C LYS A 201 9.99 -52.39 -7.65
N ASN A 202 11.12 -52.89 -8.17
CA ASN A 202 11.45 -54.30 -8.07
C ASN A 202 12.00 -54.56 -6.66
N MET A 203 11.19 -55.15 -5.78
CA MET A 203 11.67 -55.60 -4.48
C MET A 203 11.95 -57.10 -4.54
N THR A 204 13.17 -57.49 -4.17
CA THR A 204 13.54 -58.89 -4.01
C THR A 204 13.24 -59.28 -2.56
N ILE A 205 12.21 -60.08 -2.36
CA ILE A 205 11.87 -60.62 -1.05
C ILE A 205 12.51 -61.99 -0.94
N ALA A 206 13.36 -62.18 0.07
CA ALA A 206 13.82 -63.50 0.45
C ALA A 206 12.69 -64.20 1.21
N LEU A 207 12.00 -65.15 0.57
CA LEU A 207 11.01 -65.97 1.24
C LEU A 207 11.72 -67.00 2.13
N ASN A 208 11.72 -66.78 3.44
CA ASN A 208 12.06 -67.83 4.39
C ASN A 208 10.85 -68.77 4.48
N MET A 209 10.87 -69.85 3.71
CA MET A 209 9.89 -70.93 3.81
C MET A 209 10.07 -71.60 5.17
N THR A 210 9.35 -71.11 6.18
CA THR A 210 9.30 -71.74 7.52
C THR A 210 7.96 -72.37 7.85
N ASP A 211 6.93 -72.17 7.03
CA ASP A 211 5.61 -72.77 7.26
C ASP A 211 5.18 -73.66 6.09
N ALA A 212 5.91 -74.76 5.90
CA ALA A 212 5.32 -75.97 5.34
C ALA A 212 5.37 -77.02 6.43
N ASN A 213 4.20 -77.38 6.96
CA ASN A 213 4.04 -78.49 7.89
C ASN A 213 4.37 -79.79 7.14
N ILE A 214 5.65 -80.14 7.07
CA ILE A 214 6.14 -81.38 6.50
C ILE A 214 6.23 -82.38 7.66
N THR A 215 5.21 -83.21 7.77
CA THR A 215 5.31 -84.50 8.47
C THR A 215 6.42 -85.32 7.81
N GLU A 216 7.49 -85.56 8.59
CA GLU A 216 8.56 -86.54 8.45
C GLU A 216 8.99 -87.00 7.04
N SER A 217 10.23 -86.69 6.68
CA SER A 217 11.26 -87.73 6.49
C SER A 217 12.61 -87.11 6.11
N ASN A 218 13.67 -87.68 6.69
CA ASN A 218 15.06 -87.30 6.50
C ASN A 218 15.45 -87.19 5.02
N SER A 219 15.85 -86.00 4.58
CA SER A 219 16.81 -85.81 3.46
C SER A 219 17.37 -84.39 3.52
N THR A 220 18.66 -84.30 3.82
CA THR A 220 19.49 -83.11 3.60
C THR A 220 19.54 -82.77 2.11
N SER A 221 18.87 -81.70 1.68
CA SER A 221 19.13 -81.06 0.39
C SER A 221 18.72 -79.60 0.37
N ASN A 222 19.75 -78.74 0.36
CA ASN A 222 19.83 -77.39 -0.17
C ASN A 222 18.56 -76.52 -0.12
N LEU A 223 18.47 -75.71 0.93
CA LEU A 223 17.56 -74.57 1.02
C LEU A 223 17.93 -73.56 -0.09
N THR A 224 17.36 -73.75 -1.28
CA THR A 224 17.54 -72.80 -2.37
C THR A 224 16.63 -71.61 -2.06
N GLN A 225 17.20 -70.50 -1.58
CA GLN A 225 16.46 -69.24 -1.42
C GLN A 225 15.83 -68.88 -2.77
N VAL A 226 14.52 -69.06 -2.88
CA VAL A 226 13.77 -68.55 -4.04
C VAL A 226 13.68 -67.04 -3.86
N LEU A 227 14.52 -66.29 -4.57
CA LEU A 227 14.36 -64.84 -4.71
C LEU A 227 13.11 -64.61 -5.57
N GLN A 228 12.00 -64.21 -4.94
CA GLN A 228 10.82 -63.76 -5.65
C GLN A 228 10.89 -62.24 -5.80
N THR A 229 10.98 -61.76 -7.04
CA THR A 229 10.89 -60.33 -7.34
C THR A 229 9.42 -59.95 -7.37
N ILE A 230 8.95 -59.25 -6.34
CA ILE A 230 7.60 -58.68 -6.34
C ILE A 230 7.71 -57.27 -6.93
N GLN A 231 6.94 -57.02 -7.98
CA GLN A 231 6.76 -55.67 -8.51
C GLN A 231 5.70 -54.97 -7.67
N GLU A 232 6.15 -54.11 -6.76
CA GLU A 232 5.25 -53.23 -6.01
C GLU A 232 5.13 -51.92 -6.78
N THR A 233 3.91 -51.60 -7.23
CA THR A 233 3.59 -50.31 -7.84
C THR A 233 3.45 -49.28 -6.73
N VAL A 234 4.44 -48.40 -6.59
CA VAL A 234 4.38 -47.28 -5.65
C VAL A 234 3.87 -46.06 -6.40
N GLU A 235 2.74 -45.52 -5.96
CA GLU A 235 2.24 -44.23 -6.43
C GLU A 235 3.02 -43.11 -5.71
N GLU A 236 3.81 -42.33 -6.45
CA GLU A 236 4.49 -41.16 -5.92
C GLU A 236 3.94 -39.88 -6.57
N MET A 237 3.63 -38.89 -5.74
CA MET A 237 3.23 -37.56 -6.20
C MET A 237 4.48 -36.77 -6.52
N VAL A 238 4.74 -36.51 -7.80
CA VAL A 238 5.90 -35.72 -8.23
C VAL A 238 5.48 -34.31 -8.63
N PRO A 239 6.18 -33.26 -8.16
CA PRO A 239 5.93 -31.89 -8.60
C PRO A 239 6.41 -31.72 -10.04
N MET A 240 5.54 -31.20 -10.91
CA MET A 240 5.88 -30.86 -12.29
C MET A 240 5.63 -29.38 -12.61
N PRO A 241 6.39 -28.81 -13.56
CA PRO A 241 6.19 -27.45 -14.01
C PRO A 241 4.80 -27.31 -14.65
N GLY A 242 3.98 -26.43 -14.08
CA GLY A 242 2.70 -26.02 -14.64
C GLY A 242 2.61 -24.51 -14.78
N SER A 243 1.54 -24.06 -15.43
CA SER A 243 1.20 -22.65 -15.50
C SER A 243 -0.28 -22.47 -15.14
N SER A 244 -0.61 -21.35 -14.54
CA SER A 244 -2.00 -20.92 -14.34
C SER A 244 -2.22 -19.59 -15.05
N GLY A 245 -3.46 -19.37 -15.51
CA GLY A 245 -3.85 -18.11 -16.13
C GLY A 245 -3.93 -17.00 -15.08
N GLY A 246 -3.37 -15.84 -15.40
CA GLY A 246 -3.28 -14.71 -14.47
C GLY A 246 -1.99 -13.93 -14.65
N VAL A 247 -2.01 -12.64 -14.31
CA VAL A 247 -0.82 -11.79 -14.39
C VAL A 247 0.17 -12.24 -13.31
N ASN A 248 1.41 -12.59 -13.70
CA ASN A 248 2.52 -12.74 -12.75
C ASN A 248 3.01 -11.36 -12.31
N ALA A 249 2.21 -10.71 -11.47
CA ALA A 249 2.47 -9.38 -10.99
C ALA A 249 3.77 -9.32 -10.16
N LEU A 250 4.09 -10.37 -9.39
CA LEU A 250 5.34 -10.43 -8.62
C LEU A 250 6.58 -10.30 -9.50
N GLY A 251 6.65 -11.09 -10.59
CA GLY A 251 7.76 -11.02 -11.53
C GLY A 251 7.89 -9.67 -12.22
N LEU A 252 6.75 -9.05 -12.57
CA LEU A 252 6.72 -7.71 -13.16
C LEU A 252 7.19 -6.64 -12.18
N VAL A 253 6.82 -6.72 -10.90
CA VAL A 253 7.31 -5.80 -9.86
C VAL A 253 8.83 -5.93 -9.71
N VAL A 254 9.35 -7.15 -9.53
CA VAL A 254 10.79 -7.37 -9.35
C VAL A 254 11.58 -6.87 -10.56
N PHE A 255 11.10 -7.16 -11.78
CA PHE A 255 11.69 -6.64 -13.00
C PHE A 255 11.66 -5.12 -13.07
N SER A 256 10.49 -4.49 -12.87
CA SER A 256 10.32 -3.03 -12.93
C SER A 256 11.15 -2.30 -11.88
N MET A 257 11.33 -2.88 -10.69
CA MET A 257 12.19 -2.35 -9.65
C MET A 257 13.66 -2.38 -10.05
N CYS A 258 14.16 -3.53 -10.50
CA CYS A 258 15.53 -3.64 -11.01
C CYS A 258 15.76 -2.72 -12.22
N PHE A 259 14.82 -2.65 -13.14
CA PHE A 259 14.91 -1.82 -14.34
C PHE A 259 14.88 -0.32 -14.01
N GLY A 260 14.00 0.10 -13.09
CA GLY A 260 13.97 1.46 -12.56
C GLY A 260 15.28 1.87 -11.90
N LEU A 261 15.90 0.99 -11.09
CA LEU A 261 17.21 1.23 -10.48
C LEU A 261 18.31 1.40 -11.55
N VAL A 262 18.30 0.56 -12.59
CA VAL A 262 19.27 0.65 -13.69
C VAL A 262 19.09 1.97 -14.44
N ILE A 263 17.85 2.36 -14.80
CA ILE A 263 17.56 3.65 -15.47
C ILE A 263 18.04 4.83 -14.61
N GLY A 264 17.75 4.81 -13.30
CA GLY A 264 18.20 5.85 -12.38
C GLY A 264 19.74 5.97 -12.35
N ASN A 265 20.45 4.86 -12.43
CA ASN A 265 21.92 4.83 -12.44
C ASN A 265 22.55 5.21 -13.81
N MET A 266 21.80 5.13 -14.91
CA MET A 266 22.29 5.47 -16.26
C MET A 266 22.39 6.98 -16.55
N LYS A 267 22.04 7.84 -15.58
CA LYS A 267 22.12 9.31 -15.68
C LYS A 267 21.50 9.84 -16.98
N GLN A 268 22.30 10.53 -17.80
CA GLN A 268 21.85 11.20 -19.02
C GLN A 268 21.33 10.23 -20.10
N GLN A 269 21.86 9.01 -20.16
CA GLN A 269 21.36 7.98 -21.09
C GLN A 269 20.00 7.42 -20.65
N GLY A 270 19.71 7.42 -19.35
CA GLY A 270 18.44 6.95 -18.78
C GLY A 270 17.30 7.97 -18.88
N HIS A 271 17.60 9.24 -19.16
CA HIS A 271 16.61 10.33 -19.13
C HIS A 271 15.42 10.10 -20.06
N ALA A 272 15.67 9.73 -21.31
CA ALA A 272 14.61 9.51 -22.29
C ALA A 272 13.65 8.38 -21.88
N LEU A 273 14.18 7.29 -21.29
CA LEU A 273 13.35 6.20 -20.77
C LEU A 273 12.56 6.65 -19.55
N ARG A 274 13.17 7.40 -18.63
CA ARG A 274 12.48 7.92 -17.45
C ARG A 274 11.32 8.85 -17.84
N GLU A 275 11.53 9.79 -18.77
CA GLU A 275 10.45 10.66 -19.26
C GLU A 275 9.35 9.90 -19.97
N PHE A 276 9.69 8.85 -20.72
CA PHE A 276 8.70 7.98 -21.35
C PHE A 276 7.81 7.31 -20.31
N PHE A 277 8.39 6.69 -19.27
CA PHE A 277 7.63 6.02 -18.22
C PHE A 277 6.84 7.01 -17.35
N ASP A 278 7.37 8.20 -17.10
CA ASP A 278 6.64 9.25 -16.39
C ASP A 278 5.43 9.75 -17.19
N SER A 279 5.62 10.02 -18.49
CA SER A 279 4.53 10.42 -19.40
C SER A 279 3.47 9.33 -19.51
N LEU A 280 3.88 8.06 -19.59
CA LEU A 280 2.98 6.91 -19.62
C LEU A 280 2.19 6.81 -18.30
N ASN A 281 2.85 6.95 -17.15
CA ASN A 281 2.21 6.93 -15.84
C ASN A 281 1.15 8.05 -15.74
N ASN A 282 1.51 9.28 -16.11
CA ASN A 282 0.59 10.42 -16.10
C ASN A 282 -0.63 10.20 -17.03
N ALA A 283 -0.41 9.64 -18.23
CA ALA A 283 -1.49 9.30 -19.15
C ALA A 283 -2.44 8.24 -18.57
N ILE A 284 -1.90 7.20 -17.92
CA ILE A 284 -2.69 6.15 -17.26
C ILE A 284 -3.50 6.75 -16.10
N MET A 285 -2.93 7.66 -15.33
CA MET A 285 -3.64 8.33 -14.23
C MET A 285 -4.85 9.15 -14.70
N HIS A 286 -4.79 9.73 -15.91
CA HIS A 286 -5.97 10.34 -16.53
C HIS A 286 -7.05 9.30 -16.89
N LEU A 287 -6.67 8.12 -17.38
CA LEU A 287 -7.62 7.02 -17.61
C LEU A 287 -8.25 6.53 -16.30
N VAL A 288 -7.46 6.39 -15.22
CA VAL A 288 -7.97 6.05 -13.89
C VAL A 288 -9.03 7.06 -13.44
N SER A 289 -8.78 8.35 -13.64
CA SER A 289 -9.74 9.41 -13.28
C SER A 289 -11.09 9.24 -13.99
N ILE A 290 -11.09 8.84 -15.27
CA ILE A 290 -12.32 8.56 -16.03
C ILE A 290 -13.08 7.35 -15.43
N ILE A 291 -12.36 6.28 -15.10
CA ILE A 291 -12.96 5.07 -14.50
C ILE A 291 -13.52 5.37 -13.11
N ILE A 292 -12.85 6.21 -12.33
CA ILE A 292 -13.33 6.66 -11.02
C ILE A 292 -14.71 7.35 -11.15
N TRP A 293 -14.97 8.12 -12.20
CA TRP A 293 -16.31 8.69 -12.45
C TRP A 293 -17.38 7.64 -12.75
N TYR A 294 -17.01 6.50 -13.31
CA TYR A 294 -17.91 5.35 -13.49
C TYR A 294 -18.10 4.53 -12.20
N ALA A 295 -17.15 4.60 -11.26
CA ALA A 295 -17.14 3.79 -10.06
C ALA A 295 -18.45 3.84 -9.24
N PRO A 296 -19.13 4.99 -9.02
CA PRO A 296 -20.41 4.99 -8.32
C PRO A 296 -21.46 4.07 -8.94
N VAL A 297 -21.55 4.03 -10.28
CA VAL A 297 -22.50 3.15 -10.98
C VAL A 297 -22.08 1.69 -10.80
N GLY A 298 -20.81 1.37 -11.04
CA GLY A 298 -20.31 0.00 -10.89
C GLY A 298 -20.47 -0.53 -9.46
N ILE A 299 -20.10 0.26 -8.45
CA ILE A 299 -20.22 -0.08 -7.02
C ILE A 299 -21.67 -0.37 -6.63
N LEU A 300 -22.63 0.44 -7.10
CA LEU A 300 -24.06 0.22 -6.82
C LEU A 300 -24.52 -1.18 -7.23
N PHE A 301 -24.27 -1.56 -8.49
CA PHE A 301 -24.71 -2.86 -9.03
C PHE A 301 -23.89 -4.03 -8.48
N LEU A 302 -22.61 -3.81 -8.19
CA LEU A 302 -21.72 -4.81 -7.62
C LEU A 302 -22.12 -5.17 -6.19
N ILE A 303 -22.43 -4.17 -5.34
CA ILE A 303 -22.95 -4.38 -3.99
C ILE A 303 -24.34 -5.02 -4.04
N ALA A 304 -25.24 -4.48 -4.85
CA ALA A 304 -26.59 -5.01 -4.97
C ALA A 304 -26.58 -6.48 -5.44
N GLY A 305 -25.78 -6.80 -6.45
CA GLY A 305 -25.62 -8.15 -6.99
C GLY A 305 -25.08 -9.13 -5.96
N LYS A 306 -24.04 -8.72 -5.21
CA LYS A 306 -23.46 -9.56 -4.16
C LYS A 306 -24.42 -9.81 -2.99
N ILE A 307 -25.19 -8.81 -2.56
CA ILE A 307 -26.21 -8.99 -1.51
C ILE A 307 -27.29 -9.99 -1.95
N VAL A 308 -27.66 -10.00 -3.23
CA VAL A 308 -28.63 -10.96 -3.78
C VAL A 308 -28.04 -12.38 -3.85
N GLU A 309 -26.74 -12.50 -4.17
CA GLU A 309 -26.03 -13.79 -4.23
C GLU A 309 -25.82 -14.41 -2.83
N MET A 310 -25.71 -13.59 -1.78
CA MET A 310 -25.50 -14.02 -0.41
C MET A 310 -26.72 -14.75 0.19
N LYS A 311 -26.51 -16.03 0.53
CA LYS A 311 -27.51 -16.86 1.20
C LYS A 311 -27.72 -16.47 2.68
N ASP A 312 -26.66 -16.15 3.42
CA ASP A 312 -26.73 -15.76 4.84
C ASP A 312 -26.13 -14.38 5.11
N LEU A 313 -27.02 -13.39 5.29
CA LEU A 313 -26.63 -12.00 5.43
C LEU A 313 -26.07 -11.64 6.81
N ALA A 314 -26.55 -12.32 7.84
CA ALA A 314 -26.08 -12.11 9.21
C ALA A 314 -24.63 -12.61 9.36
N GLU A 315 -24.31 -13.75 8.74
CA GLU A 315 -22.97 -14.33 8.79
C GLU A 315 -21.99 -13.48 7.96
N VAL A 316 -22.30 -13.21 6.69
CA VAL A 316 -21.40 -12.43 5.82
C VAL A 316 -21.27 -10.98 6.31
N GLY A 317 -22.36 -10.37 6.77
CA GLY A 317 -22.33 -9.03 7.37
C GLY A 317 -21.51 -8.99 8.65
N GLY A 318 -21.60 -10.03 9.50
CA GLY A 318 -20.78 -10.17 10.70
C GLY A 318 -19.29 -10.33 10.38
N GLN A 319 -18.96 -11.21 9.42
CA GLN A 319 -17.60 -11.40 8.93
C GLN A 319 -17.00 -10.11 8.36
N LEU A 320 -17.75 -9.38 7.54
CA LEU A 320 -17.33 -8.10 6.97
C LEU A 320 -17.17 -7.00 8.04
N GLY A 321 -18.03 -7.01 9.06
CA GLY A 321 -17.92 -6.13 10.22
C GLY A 321 -16.64 -6.40 11.01
N MET A 322 -16.33 -7.66 11.31
CA MET A 322 -15.10 -8.05 12.01
C MET A 322 -13.86 -7.75 11.17
N TYR A 323 -13.93 -7.92 9.84
CA TYR A 323 -12.88 -7.50 8.92
C TYR A 323 -12.62 -5.99 9.02
N THR A 324 -13.67 -5.19 8.96
CA THR A 324 -13.60 -3.72 9.08
C THR A 324 -12.96 -3.31 10.39
N VAL A 325 -13.36 -3.92 11.51
CA VAL A 325 -12.75 -3.69 12.83
C VAL A 325 -11.27 -4.08 12.83
N SER A 326 -10.91 -5.22 12.24
CA SER A 326 -9.52 -5.69 12.17
C SER A 326 -8.61 -4.68 11.45
N VAL A 327 -9.06 -4.15 10.30
CA VAL A 327 -8.33 -3.13 9.54
C VAL A 327 -8.21 -1.83 10.35
N ILE A 328 -9.30 -1.35 10.95
CA ILE A 328 -9.30 -0.11 11.75
C ILE A 328 -8.33 -0.22 12.92
N VAL A 329 -8.40 -1.32 13.68
CA VAL A 329 -7.51 -1.56 14.82
C VAL A 329 -6.06 -1.64 14.36
N GLY A 330 -5.79 -2.35 13.26
CA GLY A 330 -4.44 -2.43 12.67
C GLY A 330 -3.89 -1.05 12.26
N LEU A 331 -4.68 -0.25 11.55
CA LEU A 331 -4.30 1.10 11.12
C LEU A 331 -4.08 2.05 12.30
N LEU A 332 -4.98 2.03 13.30
CA LEU A 332 -4.84 2.87 14.50
C LEU A 332 -3.63 2.45 15.33
N PHE A 333 -3.39 1.15 15.49
CA PHE A 333 -2.22 0.64 16.20
C PHE A 333 -0.93 1.02 15.48
N HIS A 334 -0.86 0.84 14.17
CA HIS A 334 0.31 1.22 13.39
C HIS A 334 0.53 2.75 13.42
N GLY A 335 -0.51 3.53 13.15
CA GLY A 335 -0.45 4.99 13.05
C GLY A 335 -0.23 5.72 14.37
N LEU A 336 -0.86 5.28 15.47
CA LEU A 336 -0.81 5.98 16.76
C LEU A 336 0.17 5.37 17.76
N VAL A 337 0.62 4.13 17.57
CA VAL A 337 1.56 3.48 18.49
C VAL A 337 2.90 3.25 17.82
N VAL A 338 2.93 2.55 16.68
CA VAL A 338 4.17 2.06 16.08
C VAL A 338 4.97 3.18 15.41
N LEU A 339 4.35 3.98 14.53
CA LEU A 339 5.05 5.10 13.90
C LEU A 339 5.52 6.16 14.93
N PRO A 340 4.72 6.56 15.94
CA PRO A 340 5.17 7.47 16.99
C PRO A 340 6.28 6.87 17.85
N LEU A 341 6.23 5.58 18.17
CA LEU A 341 7.28 4.88 18.90
C LEU A 341 8.60 4.87 18.11
N LEU A 342 8.53 4.60 16.81
CA LEU A 342 9.70 4.64 15.93
C LEU A 342 10.31 6.04 15.88
N TYR A 343 9.46 7.08 15.73
CA TYR A 343 9.88 8.48 15.79
C TYR A 343 10.57 8.81 17.12
N PHE A 344 9.99 8.40 18.25
CA PHE A 344 10.55 8.64 19.58
C PHE A 344 11.89 7.90 19.76
N LEU A 345 12.01 6.67 19.28
CA LEU A 345 13.22 5.86 19.44
C LEU A 345 14.41 6.48 18.69
N VAL A 346 14.17 7.01 17.48
CA VAL A 346 15.21 7.61 16.64
C VAL A 346 15.49 9.06 17.04
N THR A 347 14.47 9.91 17.15
CA THR A 347 14.66 11.36 17.36
C THR A 347 14.75 11.77 18.83
N ARG A 348 14.33 10.89 19.76
CA ARG A 348 14.19 11.15 21.20
C ARG A 348 13.32 12.37 21.54
N LYS A 349 12.45 12.81 20.62
CA LYS A 349 11.49 13.90 20.80
C LYS A 349 10.07 13.36 20.94
N ASN A 350 9.19 14.14 21.57
CA ASN A 350 7.78 13.76 21.74
C ASN A 350 7.05 13.73 20.37
N PRO A 351 6.61 12.55 19.88
CA PRO A 351 5.96 12.42 18.58
C PRO A 351 4.57 13.08 18.54
N TYR A 352 3.82 13.09 19.63
CA TYR A 352 2.44 13.62 19.63
C TYR A 352 2.40 15.14 19.45
N SER A 353 3.44 15.85 19.88
CA SER A 353 3.59 17.28 19.58
C SER A 353 3.79 17.52 18.08
N PHE A 354 4.57 16.65 17.43
CA PHE A 354 4.81 16.70 15.99
C PHE A 354 3.52 16.37 15.20
N ILE A 355 2.76 15.38 15.65
CA ILE A 355 1.45 15.04 15.06
C ILE A 355 0.44 16.18 15.24
N GLY A 356 0.50 16.89 16.37
CA GLY A 356 -0.34 18.06 16.62
C GLY A 356 -0.19 19.15 15.56
N GLY A 357 1.04 19.42 15.08
CA GLY A 357 1.29 20.37 14.00
C GLY A 357 0.86 19.89 12.61
N LEU A 358 0.57 18.60 12.44
CA LEU A 358 0.10 17.97 11.20
C LEU A 358 -1.42 17.79 11.13
N LEU A 359 -2.15 18.12 12.20
CA LEU A 359 -3.58 17.80 12.33
C LEU A 359 -4.41 18.31 11.14
N GLN A 360 -4.09 19.48 10.60
CA GLN A 360 -4.77 20.03 9.43
C GLN A 360 -4.59 19.17 8.17
N ALA A 361 -3.38 18.65 7.92
CA ALA A 361 -3.10 17.76 6.80
C ALA A 361 -3.82 16.41 6.97
N LEU A 362 -3.80 15.84 8.19
CA LEU A 362 -4.46 14.57 8.50
C LEU A 362 -5.99 14.64 8.34
N ILE A 363 -6.63 15.70 8.84
CA ILE A 363 -8.08 15.91 8.65
C ILE A 363 -8.40 16.08 7.16
N THR A 364 -7.53 16.76 6.42
CA THR A 364 -7.71 16.90 4.97
C THR A 364 -7.58 15.55 4.27
N ALA A 365 -6.61 14.73 4.65
CA ALA A 365 -6.38 13.40 4.08
C ALA A 365 -7.55 12.45 4.35
N LEU A 366 -8.11 12.50 5.55
CA LEU A 366 -9.34 11.78 5.89
C LEU A 366 -10.54 12.22 5.04
N GLY A 367 -10.62 13.52 4.72
CA GLY A 367 -11.68 14.10 3.89
C GLY A 367 -11.55 13.74 2.41
N THR A 368 -10.35 13.89 1.85
CA THR A 368 -10.07 13.71 0.42
C THR A 368 -9.84 12.25 0.01
N SER A 369 -9.38 11.40 0.93
CA SER A 369 -8.96 10.02 0.64
C SER A 369 -7.83 9.94 -0.41
N SER A 370 -6.97 10.96 -0.48
CA SER A 370 -5.84 11.01 -1.41
C SER A 370 -4.62 11.67 -0.80
N SER A 371 -3.52 10.92 -0.70
CA SER A 371 -2.23 11.40 -0.18
C SER A 371 -1.65 12.47 -1.10
N SER A 372 -1.70 12.26 -2.42
CA SER A 372 -1.20 13.22 -3.42
C SER A 372 -1.98 14.53 -3.41
N ALA A 373 -3.30 14.49 -3.20
CA ALA A 373 -4.12 15.70 -3.10
C ALA A 373 -3.83 16.52 -1.83
N THR A 374 -3.36 15.87 -0.76
CA THR A 374 -3.02 16.54 0.51
C THR A 374 -1.61 17.08 0.58
N LEU A 375 -0.74 16.66 -0.34
CA LEU A 375 0.69 16.95 -0.34
C LEU A 375 1.03 18.45 -0.13
N PRO A 376 0.36 19.44 -0.78
CA PRO A 376 0.66 20.86 -0.57
C PRO A 376 0.39 21.34 0.86
N ILE A 377 -0.63 20.78 1.53
CA ILE A 377 -0.99 21.13 2.90
C ILE A 377 -0.01 20.46 3.86
N THR A 378 0.41 19.23 3.57
CA THR A 378 1.44 18.50 4.31
C THR A 378 2.77 19.25 4.30
N PHE A 379 3.20 19.75 3.14
CA PHE A 379 4.37 20.63 3.00
C PHE A 379 4.31 21.81 3.96
N ARG A 380 3.20 22.55 3.91
CA ARG A 380 3.01 23.74 4.75
C ARG A 380 3.05 23.40 6.23
N CYS A 381 2.36 22.34 6.66
CA CYS A 381 2.33 21.94 8.06
C CYS A 381 3.73 21.53 8.56
N LEU A 382 4.52 20.82 7.75
CA LEU A 382 5.87 20.40 8.14
C LEU A 382 6.86 21.56 8.20
N GLU A 383 6.83 22.46 7.21
CA GLU A 383 7.76 23.60 7.14
C GLU A 383 7.40 24.72 8.11
N GLU A 384 6.11 25.05 8.26
CA GLU A 384 5.66 26.18 9.10
C GLU A 384 5.40 25.77 10.55
N ASN A 385 4.73 24.65 10.81
CA ASN A 385 4.34 24.26 12.18
C ASN A 385 5.41 23.42 12.87
N ASN A 386 6.02 22.47 12.14
CA ASN A 386 7.01 21.56 12.71
C ASN A 386 8.47 21.96 12.43
N HIS A 387 8.68 23.01 11.62
CA HIS A 387 9.98 23.57 11.26
C HIS A 387 10.98 22.56 10.68
N VAL A 388 10.47 21.62 9.86
CA VAL A 388 11.32 20.66 9.15
C VAL A 388 12.03 21.35 7.98
N ASP A 389 13.32 21.05 7.78
CA ASP A 389 14.11 21.62 6.69
C ASP A 389 13.48 21.36 5.31
N LYS A 390 13.36 22.42 4.50
CA LYS A 390 12.74 22.39 3.17
C LYS A 390 13.43 21.44 2.20
N ARG A 391 14.74 21.22 2.35
CA ARG A 391 15.50 20.27 1.53
C ARG A 391 15.01 18.85 1.77
N VAL A 392 14.70 18.53 3.03
CA VAL A 392 14.18 17.21 3.42
C VAL A 392 12.73 17.05 2.97
N THR A 393 11.85 18.03 3.27
CA THR A 393 10.42 17.93 2.89
C THR A 393 10.24 17.78 1.38
N ARG A 394 10.97 18.54 0.58
CA ARG A 394 10.88 18.53 -0.89
C ARG A 394 11.38 17.25 -1.53
N PHE A 395 12.24 16.52 -0.82
CA PHE A 395 12.71 15.21 -1.27
C PHE A 395 11.80 14.09 -0.77
N VAL A 396 11.56 14.04 0.55
CA VAL A 396 10.92 12.90 1.22
C VAL A 396 9.43 12.82 0.88
N LEU A 397 8.67 13.92 0.93
CA LEU A 397 7.21 13.87 0.82
C LEU A 397 6.69 13.47 -0.57
N PRO A 398 7.21 14.00 -1.70
CA PRO A 398 6.74 13.58 -3.02
C PRO A 398 7.03 12.11 -3.31
N VAL A 399 8.18 11.62 -2.82
CA VAL A 399 8.58 10.21 -2.93
C VAL A 399 7.73 9.33 -2.00
N GLY A 400 7.45 9.78 -0.78
CA GLY A 400 6.63 9.06 0.19
C GLY A 400 5.18 8.89 -0.29
N ALA A 401 4.60 9.94 -0.88
CA ALA A 401 3.23 9.92 -1.36
C ALA A 401 2.95 8.88 -2.47
N THR A 402 4.00 8.30 -3.06
CA THR A 402 3.91 7.21 -4.05
C THR A 402 4.47 5.90 -3.52
N ILE A 403 5.61 5.92 -2.81
CA ILE A 403 6.31 4.70 -2.39
C ILE A 403 5.82 4.18 -1.04
N ASN A 404 5.56 5.07 -0.09
CA ASN A 404 5.33 4.72 1.31
C ASN A 404 3.84 4.68 1.64
N MET A 405 3.23 3.52 1.41
CA MET A 405 1.80 3.30 1.66
C MET A 405 1.55 2.25 2.73
N ASP A 406 2.02 2.52 3.95
CA ASP A 406 1.90 1.64 5.12
C ASP A 406 0.46 1.13 5.34
N GLY A 407 -0.52 2.03 5.28
CA GLY A 407 -1.93 1.72 5.46
C GLY A 407 -2.52 0.88 4.33
N THR A 408 -2.03 1.07 3.10
CA THR A 408 -2.41 0.24 1.95
C THR A 408 -1.85 -1.17 2.09
N ALA A 409 -0.58 -1.31 2.44
CA ALA A 409 0.07 -2.61 2.62
C ALA A 409 -0.56 -3.43 3.75
N LEU A 410 -0.85 -2.78 4.90
CA LEU A 410 -1.57 -3.41 6.02
C LEU A 410 -2.96 -3.89 5.58
N TYR A 411 -3.71 -3.02 4.90
CA TYR A 411 -5.04 -3.35 4.39
C TYR A 411 -5.01 -4.55 3.43
N GLU A 412 -4.06 -4.58 2.49
CA GLU A 412 -3.95 -5.65 1.49
C GLU A 412 -3.65 -6.99 2.15
N ALA A 413 -2.74 -7.01 3.12
CA ALA A 413 -2.42 -8.23 3.87
C ALA A 413 -3.63 -8.75 4.65
N VAL A 414 -4.36 -7.87 5.34
CA VAL A 414 -5.57 -8.23 6.09
C VAL A 414 -6.67 -8.72 5.15
N ALA A 415 -6.89 -8.03 4.03
CA ALA A 415 -7.90 -8.37 3.03
C ALA A 415 -7.62 -9.73 2.37
N ALA A 416 -6.36 -10.05 2.06
CA ALA A 416 -6.00 -11.29 1.38
C ALA A 416 -6.26 -12.49 2.30
N ILE A 417 -5.84 -12.38 3.56
CA ILE A 417 -6.06 -13.43 4.55
C ILE A 417 -7.55 -13.54 4.90
N PHE A 418 -8.28 -12.42 4.95
CA PHE A 418 -9.73 -12.44 5.14
C PHE A 418 -10.45 -13.19 4.01
N ILE A 419 -10.13 -12.90 2.74
CA ILE A 419 -10.71 -13.60 1.58
C ILE A 419 -10.39 -15.10 1.63
N ALA A 420 -9.15 -15.46 1.99
CA ALA A 420 -8.79 -16.87 2.19
C ALA A 420 -9.64 -17.53 3.28
N GLN A 421 -9.86 -16.84 4.42
CA GLN A 421 -10.69 -17.35 5.52
C GLN A 421 -12.16 -17.53 5.10
N VAL A 422 -12.75 -16.57 4.38
CA VAL A 422 -14.15 -16.64 3.90
C VAL A 422 -14.34 -17.80 2.92
N ASN A 423 -13.34 -18.09 2.09
CA ASN A 423 -13.34 -19.23 1.17
C ASN A 423 -12.94 -20.56 1.83
N ASN A 424 -12.75 -20.60 3.16
CA ASN A 424 -12.25 -21.76 3.89
C ASN A 424 -10.93 -22.32 3.32
N MET A 425 -10.11 -21.45 2.75
CA MET A 425 -8.77 -21.79 2.26
C MET A 425 -7.77 -21.64 3.41
N GLU A 426 -7.12 -22.74 3.77
CA GLU A 426 -6.00 -22.68 4.71
C GLU A 426 -4.75 -22.18 3.97
N LEU A 427 -4.18 -21.08 4.47
CA LEU A 427 -2.95 -20.52 3.93
C LEU A 427 -1.76 -21.19 4.60
N ASP A 428 -0.87 -21.74 3.78
CA ASP A 428 0.43 -22.22 4.23
C ASP A 428 1.38 -21.05 4.57
N PHE A 429 2.43 -21.33 5.34
CA PHE A 429 3.48 -20.37 5.66
C PHE A 429 4.09 -19.72 4.41
N GLY A 430 4.32 -20.50 3.34
CA GLY A 430 4.82 -19.97 2.07
C GLY A 430 3.88 -18.94 1.46
N GLN A 431 2.56 -19.18 1.51
CA GLN A 431 1.55 -18.26 0.98
C GLN A 431 1.45 -16.99 1.83
N ILE A 432 1.55 -17.09 3.16
CA ILE A 432 1.58 -15.91 4.04
C ILE A 432 2.81 -15.03 3.74
N LEU A 433 3.97 -15.65 3.52
CA LEU A 433 5.19 -14.92 3.13
C LEU A 433 5.02 -14.26 1.75
N THR A 434 4.42 -14.96 0.78
CA THR A 434 4.08 -14.40 -0.52
C THR A 434 3.16 -13.19 -0.40
N ILE A 435 2.09 -13.27 0.40
CA ILE A 435 1.19 -12.13 0.69
C ILE A 435 1.99 -10.97 1.28
N SER A 436 2.89 -11.24 2.23
CA SER A 436 3.67 -10.20 2.89
C SER A 436 4.57 -9.43 1.92
N ILE A 437 5.31 -10.14 1.08
CA ILE A 437 6.22 -9.55 0.09
C ILE A 437 5.43 -8.84 -1.01
N THR A 438 4.37 -9.48 -1.51
CA THR A 438 3.57 -8.93 -2.60
C THR A 438 2.77 -7.70 -2.16
N ALA A 439 2.23 -7.66 -0.94
CA ALA A 439 1.58 -6.47 -0.39
C ALA A 439 2.55 -5.30 -0.21
N THR A 440 3.77 -5.57 0.28
CA THR A 440 4.82 -4.52 0.41
C THR A 440 5.24 -3.97 -0.96
N ALA A 441 5.34 -4.84 -1.96
CA ALA A 441 5.66 -4.46 -3.34
C ALA A 441 4.51 -3.71 -4.03
N ALA A 442 3.29 -4.19 -3.84
CA ALA A 442 2.08 -3.62 -4.43
C ALA A 442 1.77 -2.24 -3.85
N SER A 443 2.05 -2.02 -2.57
CA SER A 443 1.89 -0.71 -1.92
C SER A 443 2.81 0.37 -2.50
N ILE A 444 4.00 0.02 -3.00
CA ILE A 444 4.91 0.95 -3.71
C ILE A 444 4.36 1.33 -5.09
N GLY A 445 3.63 0.40 -5.72
CA GLY A 445 2.99 0.60 -7.02
C GLY A 445 1.61 1.25 -6.95
N ALA A 446 1.04 1.41 -5.75
CA ALA A 446 -0.22 2.07 -5.55
C ALA A 446 -0.04 3.58 -5.74
N ALA A 447 -0.89 4.21 -6.55
CA ALA A 447 -0.88 5.66 -6.70
C ALA A 447 -1.59 6.34 -5.51
N GLY A 448 -1.16 7.54 -5.12
CA GLY A 448 -1.71 8.28 -3.96
C GLY A 448 -3.10 8.88 -4.18
N ILE A 449 -3.96 8.17 -4.91
CA ILE A 449 -5.31 8.54 -5.31
C ILE A 449 -6.35 7.63 -4.61
N PRO A 450 -7.61 8.06 -4.53
CA PRO A 450 -8.64 7.28 -3.87
C PRO A 450 -8.81 5.92 -4.55
N GLN A 451 -9.08 4.88 -3.75
CA GLN A 451 -9.37 3.52 -4.22
C GLN A 451 -8.22 2.81 -4.96
N ALA A 452 -7.01 3.38 -5.02
CA ALA A 452 -5.85 2.72 -5.63
C ALA A 452 -5.56 1.34 -5.01
N GLY A 453 -5.76 1.21 -3.70
CA GLY A 453 -5.57 -0.03 -2.95
C GLY A 453 -6.41 -1.21 -3.44
N LEU A 454 -7.58 -0.96 -4.07
CA LEU A 454 -8.40 -2.04 -4.63
C LEU A 454 -7.82 -2.61 -5.92
N VAL A 455 -7.13 -1.78 -6.70
CA VAL A 455 -6.47 -2.16 -7.95
C VAL A 455 -5.26 -3.04 -7.63
N THR A 456 -4.47 -2.62 -6.66
CA THR A 456 -3.29 -3.35 -6.18
C THR A 456 -3.66 -4.60 -5.37
N MET A 457 -4.84 -4.66 -4.75
CA MET A 457 -5.36 -5.88 -4.12
C MET A 457 -5.43 -7.08 -5.08
N VAL A 458 -5.75 -6.84 -6.36
CA VAL A 458 -5.80 -7.90 -7.38
C VAL A 458 -4.45 -8.61 -7.48
N ILE A 459 -3.34 -7.86 -7.42
CA ILE A 459 -1.96 -8.37 -7.48
C ILE A 459 -1.70 -9.35 -6.34
N VAL A 460 -2.08 -8.94 -5.12
CA VAL A 460 -1.85 -9.73 -3.90
C VAL A 460 -2.68 -11.01 -3.93
N LEU A 461 -3.93 -10.97 -4.41
CA LEU A 461 -4.75 -12.17 -4.52
C LEU A 461 -4.27 -13.13 -5.61
N THR A 462 -3.90 -12.62 -6.79
CA THR A 462 -3.43 -13.48 -7.88
C THR A 462 -2.12 -14.18 -7.55
N SER A 463 -1.23 -13.53 -6.78
CA SER A 463 0.08 -14.07 -6.41
C SER A 463 -0.01 -15.35 -5.55
N VAL A 464 -1.08 -15.49 -4.77
CA VAL A 464 -1.36 -16.69 -3.97
C VAL A 464 -2.48 -17.56 -4.56
N GLY A 465 -3.02 -17.18 -5.71
CA GLY A 465 -4.07 -17.92 -6.41
C GLY A 465 -5.45 -17.83 -5.74
N LEU A 466 -5.73 -16.74 -5.02
CA LEU A 466 -7.05 -16.48 -4.44
C LEU A 466 -8.02 -15.91 -5.48
N PRO A 467 -9.32 -16.22 -5.37
CA PRO A 467 -10.36 -15.68 -6.26
C PRO A 467 -10.48 -14.16 -6.12
N THR A 468 -10.35 -13.43 -7.24
CA THR A 468 -10.42 -11.95 -7.25
C THR A 468 -11.85 -11.41 -7.25
N GLU A 469 -12.84 -12.27 -7.51
CA GLU A 469 -14.26 -11.93 -7.47
C GLU A 469 -14.76 -11.59 -6.06
N ASP A 470 -14.04 -12.02 -5.02
CA ASP A 470 -14.38 -11.71 -3.63
C ASP A 470 -13.89 -10.34 -3.15
N ILE A 471 -13.08 -9.62 -3.95
CA ILE A 471 -12.78 -8.20 -3.72
C ILE A 471 -14.08 -7.40 -3.61
N THR A 472 -15.12 -7.84 -4.32
CA THR A 472 -16.44 -7.21 -4.33
C THR A 472 -17.08 -7.10 -2.94
N LEU A 473 -16.79 -8.03 -2.03
CA LEU A 473 -17.24 -7.99 -0.64
C LEU A 473 -16.65 -6.79 0.11
N ILE A 474 -15.38 -6.49 -0.18
CA ILE A 474 -14.60 -5.47 0.50
C ILE A 474 -14.90 -4.07 -0.04
N ILE A 475 -15.22 -3.95 -1.34
CA ILE A 475 -15.57 -2.67 -1.98
C ILE A 475 -16.67 -1.92 -1.22
N ALA A 476 -17.62 -2.65 -0.61
CA ALA A 476 -18.71 -2.05 0.16
C ALA A 476 -18.27 -1.26 1.39
N VAL A 477 -17.14 -1.64 2.01
CA VAL A 477 -16.58 -0.99 3.20
C VAL A 477 -15.34 -0.16 2.89
N ASP A 478 -14.72 -0.36 1.73
CA ASP A 478 -13.48 0.30 1.32
C ASP A 478 -13.60 1.83 1.29
N TRP A 479 -14.76 2.39 0.92
CA TRP A 479 -14.96 3.85 0.88
C TRP A 479 -14.68 4.56 2.21
N PHE A 480 -14.83 3.85 3.34
CA PHE A 480 -14.54 4.35 4.67
C PHE A 480 -13.11 4.00 5.09
N LEU A 481 -12.69 2.75 4.86
CA LEU A 481 -11.34 2.28 5.21
C LEU A 481 -10.26 3.06 4.44
N ASP A 482 -10.50 3.42 3.18
CA ASP A 482 -9.58 4.18 2.32
C ASP A 482 -9.16 5.52 2.94
N ARG A 483 -10.08 6.17 3.67
CA ARG A 483 -9.82 7.43 4.35
C ARG A 483 -8.82 7.26 5.49
N LEU A 484 -8.96 6.17 6.24
CA LEU A 484 -8.06 5.82 7.33
C LEU A 484 -6.70 5.38 6.79
N ARG A 485 -6.67 4.62 5.68
CA ARG A 485 -5.44 4.25 4.98
C ARG A 485 -4.67 5.50 4.56
N THR A 486 -5.34 6.41 3.87
CA THR A 486 -4.74 7.67 3.39
C THR A 486 -4.19 8.49 4.56
N THR A 487 -4.95 8.61 5.64
CA THR A 487 -4.50 9.33 6.85
C THR A 487 -3.24 8.70 7.44
N THR A 488 -3.17 7.37 7.48
CA THR A 488 -2.01 6.62 7.97
C THR A 488 -0.79 6.79 7.05
N ASN A 489 -0.99 6.76 5.74
CA ASN A 489 0.08 6.97 4.74
C ASN A 489 0.69 8.38 4.89
N VAL A 490 -0.16 9.42 4.91
CA VAL A 490 0.28 10.82 5.07
C VAL A 490 1.01 11.02 6.41
N LEU A 491 0.55 10.35 7.47
CA LEU A 491 1.21 10.37 8.77
C LEU A 491 2.61 9.71 8.72
N GLY A 492 2.71 8.55 8.06
CA GLY A 492 3.96 7.82 7.84
C GLY A 492 5.00 8.66 7.10
N ASP A 493 4.61 9.31 6.01
CA ASP A 493 5.48 10.20 5.22
C ASP A 493 5.97 11.39 6.04
N SER A 494 5.05 11.98 6.82
CA SER A 494 5.35 13.16 7.62
C SER A 494 6.30 12.86 8.78
N LEU A 495 6.10 11.74 9.47
CA LEU A 495 7.03 11.27 10.51
C LEU A 495 8.37 10.85 9.90
N GLY A 496 8.34 10.24 8.71
CA GLY A 496 9.52 9.91 7.92
C GLY A 496 10.38 11.13 7.63
N ALA A 497 9.77 12.24 7.19
CA ALA A 497 10.48 13.49 6.96
C ALA A 497 11.19 14.01 8.23
N GLY A 498 10.54 13.95 9.39
CA GLY A 498 11.17 14.33 10.66
C GLY A 498 12.28 13.38 11.12
N ILE A 499 12.17 12.08 10.84
CA ILE A 499 13.23 11.10 11.14
C ILE A 499 14.43 11.30 10.21
N VAL A 500 14.20 11.43 8.91
CA VAL A 500 15.26 11.64 7.90
C VAL A 500 16.01 12.94 8.16
N GLU A 501 15.30 14.01 8.56
CA GLU A 501 15.93 15.27 8.99
C GLU A 501 16.88 15.04 10.18
N HIS A 502 16.42 14.32 11.21
CA HIS A 502 17.24 14.05 12.38
C HIS A 502 18.50 13.24 12.05
N LEU A 503 18.35 12.21 11.21
CA LEU A 503 19.46 11.35 10.77
C LEU A 503 20.43 12.07 9.83
N SER A 504 19.95 13.04 9.05
CA SER A 504 20.74 13.77 8.06
C SER A 504 21.28 15.10 8.58
N ARG A 505 21.18 15.37 9.87
CA ARG A 505 21.51 16.67 10.48
C ARG A 505 22.95 17.12 10.23
N GLN A 506 23.91 16.18 10.26
CA GLN A 506 25.32 16.49 9.96
C GLN A 506 25.51 16.85 8.49
N ASP A 507 24.83 16.15 7.57
CA ASP A 507 24.94 16.43 6.14
C ASP A 507 24.28 17.77 5.79
N LEU A 508 23.16 18.12 6.43
CA LEU A 508 22.51 19.44 6.30
C LEU A 508 23.43 20.57 6.78
N GLN A 509 24.08 20.39 7.92
CA GLN A 509 25.04 21.38 8.45
C GLN A 509 26.26 21.56 7.55
N ASN A 510 26.77 20.48 6.96
CA ASN A 510 27.88 20.55 6.01
C ASN A 510 27.47 21.30 4.73
N GLN A 511 26.26 21.06 4.21
CA GLN A 511 25.73 21.82 3.07
C GLN A 511 25.58 23.30 3.40
N ASP A 512 25.12 23.65 4.61
CA ASP A 512 25.01 25.05 5.04
C ASP A 512 26.39 25.72 5.13
N ALA A 513 27.41 25.00 5.59
CA ALA A 513 28.78 25.48 5.66
C ALA A 513 29.40 25.66 4.26
N GLU A 514 29.14 24.73 3.32
CA GLU A 514 29.60 24.84 1.93
C GLU A 514 28.93 26.01 1.21
N ILE A 515 27.61 26.18 1.35
CA ILE A 515 26.87 27.31 0.76
C ILE A 515 27.34 28.64 1.37
N GLY A 516 27.53 28.68 2.70
CA GLY A 516 28.07 29.85 3.38
C GLY A 516 29.46 30.23 2.86
N ASN A 517 30.36 29.24 2.74
CA ASN A 517 31.69 29.45 2.22
C ASN A 517 31.67 29.89 0.75
N SER A 518 30.81 29.32 -0.10
CA SER A 518 30.72 29.72 -1.51
C SER A 518 30.21 31.14 -1.67
N VAL A 519 29.23 31.57 -0.86
CA VAL A 519 28.70 32.94 -0.88
C VAL A 519 29.78 33.94 -0.40
N ILE A 520 30.58 33.56 0.60
CA ILE A 520 31.72 34.37 1.05
C ILE A 520 32.78 34.46 -0.05
N GLU A 521 33.12 33.35 -0.72
CA GLU A 521 34.09 33.32 -1.82
C GLU A 521 33.64 34.14 -3.03
N GLU A 522 32.34 34.11 -3.36
CA GLU A 522 31.75 34.94 -4.43
C GLU A 522 31.75 36.42 -4.05
N SER A 523 31.41 36.74 -2.81
CA SER A 523 31.49 38.11 -2.28
C SER A 523 32.92 38.63 -2.28
N GLU A 524 33.91 37.85 -1.84
CA GLU A 524 35.33 38.23 -1.87
C GLU A 524 35.84 38.44 -3.29
N LYS A 525 35.48 37.58 -4.26
CA LYS A 525 35.80 37.78 -5.68
C LYS A 525 35.18 39.07 -6.22
N MET A 526 33.94 39.38 -5.85
CA MET A 526 33.28 40.63 -6.25
C MET A 526 33.99 41.86 -5.65
N TYR A 527 34.39 41.80 -4.37
CA TYR A 527 35.18 42.88 -3.74
C TYR A 527 36.56 43.04 -4.40
N GLN A 528 37.24 41.94 -4.74
CA GLN A 528 38.54 42.01 -5.44
C GLN A 528 38.44 42.59 -6.85
N LEU A 529 37.35 42.31 -7.57
CA LEU A 529 37.09 42.92 -8.87
C LEU A 529 36.85 44.42 -8.75
N ILE A 530 36.06 44.86 -7.76
CA ILE A 530 35.79 46.28 -7.51
C ILE A 530 37.06 47.02 -7.03
N SER A 531 37.90 46.39 -6.21
CA SER A 531 39.17 46.99 -5.80
C SER A 531 40.16 47.11 -6.95
N ASN A 532 40.26 46.10 -7.82
CA ASN A 532 41.12 46.14 -8.99
C ASN A 532 40.66 47.21 -10.00
N ASP A 533 39.36 47.37 -10.23
CA ASP A 533 38.82 48.44 -11.09
C ASP A 533 39.12 49.84 -10.52
N ASN A 534 39.03 50.01 -9.20
CA ASN A 534 39.37 51.26 -8.54
C ASN A 534 40.87 51.58 -8.63
N ASP A 535 41.75 50.59 -8.49
CA ASP A 535 43.20 50.77 -8.66
C ASP A 535 43.59 51.07 -10.11
N ILE A 536 42.90 50.45 -11.10
CA ILE A 536 43.07 50.77 -12.52
C ILE A 536 42.62 52.22 -12.81
N MET A 537 41.50 52.67 -12.25
CA MET A 537 41.06 54.07 -12.37
C MET A 537 42.03 55.04 -11.70
N LYS A 538 42.61 54.67 -10.55
CA LYS A 538 43.59 55.49 -9.83
C LYS A 538 44.86 55.65 -10.65
N HIS A 539 45.39 54.55 -11.23
CA HIS A 539 46.56 54.56 -12.10
C HIS A 539 46.34 55.44 -13.35
N ARG A 540 45.16 55.33 -13.97
CA ARG A 540 44.79 56.11 -15.16
C ARG A 540 44.67 57.63 -14.89
N ASN A 541 44.25 58.01 -13.69
CA ASN A 541 44.18 59.42 -13.29
C ASN A 541 45.55 60.01 -12.89
N SER A 542 46.49 59.19 -12.43
CA SER A 542 47.87 59.64 -12.13
C SER A 542 48.78 59.78 -13.34
N GLU A 543 48.43 59.21 -14.50
CA GLU A 543 49.21 59.33 -15.74
C GLU A 543 48.83 60.55 -16.62
N THR A 544 47.91 61.42 -16.19
CA THR A 544 47.40 62.54 -17.02
C THR A 544 47.82 63.94 -16.54
N THR A 545 49.04 64.08 -16.01
CA THR A 545 49.66 65.41 -15.80
C THR A 545 51.12 65.41 -16.24
N MET A 546 51.35 65.67 -17.52
CA MET A 546 52.40 66.57 -18.04
C MET A 546 52.04 67.03 -19.45
#